data_AF-A0A1V5RG00-F1
#
_entry.id   AF-A0A1V5RG00-F1
#
_cell.length_a   1.000
_cell.length_b   1.000
_cell.length_c   1.000
_cell.angle_alpha   90.00
_cell.angle_beta   90.00
_cell.angle_gamma   90.00
#
_symmetry.space_group_name_H-M   'P 1'
#
loop_
_entity.id
_entity.type
_entity.pdbx_description
1 polymer ?
#
loop_
_entity_poly.entity_id
_entity_poly.type
_entity_poly.pdbx_seq_one_letter_code
_entity_poly.pdbx_strand_id
1 'polypeptide(L)'
;MTIKSYSEMRHYDTFEERYEYLSLKSVVGDVTFGFERWMNQQFYKSREWRHLRQQIIARDEGMDLGVPGFEIFDKIIIHHINPMTLEDFEAGNPMMLDPNNLITTTMNTHNAIHFGDKSLLRVPIEPRRPGDTILW
;
A
#
# COMPACT_ATOMS: atom_id res chain seq x y z
N MET A 1 3.31 17.25 12.19
CA MET A 1 2.93 16.44 11.01
C MET A 1 1.48 16.03 11.19
N THR A 2 0.66 16.07 10.14
CA THR A 2 -0.70 15.53 10.20
C THR A 2 -0.60 14.02 10.07
N ILE A 3 -1.09 13.27 11.06
CA ILE A 3 -1.15 11.81 11.01
C ILE A 3 -2.20 11.44 9.96
N LYS A 4 -1.80 10.67 8.95
CA LYS A 4 -2.70 10.18 7.91
C LYS A 4 -3.42 8.92 8.39
N SER A 5 -4.55 8.61 7.78
CA SER A 5 -5.29 7.39 8.12
C SER A 5 -6.07 6.82 6.94
N TYR A 6 -6.35 5.53 7.01
CA TYR A 6 -7.23 4.85 6.06
C TYR A 6 -8.64 5.45 6.07
N SER A 7 -9.15 5.80 7.25
CA SER A 7 -10.50 6.38 7.41
C SER A 7 -10.63 7.73 6.72
N GLU A 8 -9.58 8.53 6.65
CA GLU A 8 -9.56 9.74 5.82
C GLU A 8 -9.39 9.41 4.34
N MET A 9 -8.44 8.53 4.01
CA MET A 9 -8.11 8.16 2.63
C MET A 9 -9.31 7.56 1.86
N ARG A 10 -10.16 6.78 2.54
CA ARG A 10 -11.33 6.14 1.89
C ARG A 10 -12.39 7.13 1.40
N HIS A 11 -12.31 8.40 1.77
CA HIS A 11 -13.17 9.46 1.24
C HIS A 11 -12.78 9.92 -0.16
N TYR A 12 -11.62 9.50 -0.67
CA TYR A 12 -11.23 9.70 -2.06
C TYR A 12 -11.73 8.56 -2.94
N ASP A 13 -12.33 8.91 -4.07
CA ASP A 13 -13.03 7.97 -4.95
C ASP A 13 -12.09 7.35 -5.98
N THR A 14 -11.06 8.10 -6.40
CA THR A 14 -10.14 7.67 -7.46
C THR A 14 -8.83 7.11 -6.92
N PHE A 15 -8.18 6.28 -7.74
CA PHE A 15 -6.85 5.75 -7.46
C PHE A 15 -5.82 6.88 -7.34
N GLU A 16 -5.89 7.86 -8.22
CA GLU A 16 -5.01 9.02 -8.27
C GLU A 16 -5.10 9.87 -7.01
N GLU A 17 -6.31 10.16 -6.53
CA GLU A 17 -6.51 10.93 -5.30
C GLU A 17 -6.00 10.17 -4.06
N ARG A 18 -6.24 8.85 -3.98
CA ARG A 18 -5.69 8.02 -2.88
C ARG A 18 -4.17 7.98 -2.93
N TYR A 19 -3.60 7.81 -4.12
CA TYR A 19 -2.15 7.86 -4.33
C TYR A 19 -1.57 9.21 -3.91
N GLU A 20 -2.19 10.33 -4.31
CA GLU A 20 -1.75 11.67 -3.94
C GLU A 20 -1.84 11.87 -2.43
N TYR A 21 -2.96 11.48 -1.80
CA TYR A 21 -3.10 11.52 -0.35
C TYR A 21 -1.93 10.82 0.35
N LEU A 22 -1.51 9.65 -0.12
CA LEU A 22 -0.37 8.90 0.43
C LEU A 22 0.98 9.55 0.11
N SER A 23 1.17 10.05 -1.12
CA SER A 23 2.47 10.53 -1.63
C SER A 23 2.86 11.93 -1.16
N LEU A 24 1.90 12.77 -0.74
CA LEU A 24 2.13 14.21 -0.67
C LEU A 24 3.22 14.72 0.31
N LYS A 25 3.75 13.90 1.25
CA LYS A 25 4.61 14.40 2.35
C LYS A 25 5.56 13.37 2.99
N SER A 26 5.96 12.31 2.32
CA SER A 26 7.04 11.44 2.82
C SER A 26 8.37 12.16 2.60
N VAL A 27 9.23 12.27 3.61
CA VAL A 27 10.62 12.70 3.39
C VAL A 27 11.25 11.68 2.45
N VAL A 28 11.52 12.10 1.21
CA VAL A 28 12.21 11.26 0.23
C VAL A 28 13.56 10.86 0.83
N GLY A 29 13.75 9.56 1.05
CA GLY A 29 15.07 9.01 1.37
C GLY A 29 15.39 8.74 2.83
N ASP A 30 14.44 8.84 3.78
CA ASP A 30 14.62 8.06 5.01
C ASP A 30 14.41 6.61 4.64
N VAL A 31 15.53 5.89 4.58
CA VAL A 31 15.66 4.49 4.22
C VAL A 31 14.85 3.66 5.21
N THR A 32 13.53 3.58 5.03
CA THR A 32 12.65 2.81 5.93
C THR A 32 12.81 1.30 5.74
N PHE A 33 13.59 0.85 4.75
CA PHE A 33 13.83 -0.58 4.52
C PHE A 33 15.28 -0.92 4.17
N GLY A 34 16.04 -1.11 5.24
CA GLY A 34 17.37 -1.70 5.33
C GLY A 34 17.86 -1.29 6.70
N PHE A 35 18.05 -2.15 7.69
CA PHE A 35 19.24 -3.00 7.73
C PHE A 35 19.11 -4.15 8.77
N GLU A 36 17.99 -4.29 9.49
CA GLU A 36 17.82 -5.31 10.55
C GLU A 36 16.86 -6.42 10.09
N ARG A 37 17.35 -7.32 9.22
CA ARG A 37 16.55 -8.42 8.61
C ARG A 37 15.84 -9.33 9.61
N TRP A 38 16.33 -9.46 10.84
CA TRP A 38 15.84 -10.46 11.81
C TRP A 38 14.58 -10.01 12.56
N MET A 39 14.52 -8.75 12.99
CA MET A 39 13.37 -8.18 13.71
C MET A 39 12.13 -8.07 12.82
N ASN A 40 12.32 -7.58 11.59
CA ASN A 40 11.29 -7.61 10.55
C ASN A 40 10.76 -9.03 10.32
N GLN A 41 11.64 -10.02 10.34
CA GLN A 41 11.24 -11.40 10.08
C GLN A 41 10.35 -12.00 11.19
N GLN A 42 10.58 -11.66 12.46
CA GLN A 42 9.71 -12.12 13.54
C GLN A 42 8.33 -11.46 13.47
N PHE A 43 8.28 -10.13 13.31
CA PHE A 43 7.02 -9.40 13.20
C PHE A 43 6.17 -9.89 12.02
N TYR A 44 6.75 -9.94 10.81
CA TYR A 44 6.02 -10.34 9.61
C TYR A 44 5.67 -11.84 9.56
N LYS A 45 6.25 -12.66 10.43
CA LYS A 45 5.86 -14.07 10.63
C LYS A 45 4.91 -14.29 11.82
N SER A 46 4.68 -13.27 12.66
CA SER A 46 3.80 -13.36 13.83
C SER A 46 2.38 -13.78 13.44
N ARG A 47 1.64 -14.35 14.40
CA ARG A 47 0.26 -14.78 14.16
C ARG A 47 -0.65 -13.56 13.99
N GLU A 48 -0.38 -12.53 14.78
CA GLU A 48 -1.08 -11.25 14.85
C GLU A 48 -1.00 -10.55 13.50
N TRP A 49 0.20 -10.40 12.94
CA TRP A 49 0.38 -9.81 11.62
C TRP A 49 -0.29 -10.63 10.52
N ARG A 50 -0.16 -11.96 10.53
CA ARG A 50 -0.79 -12.82 9.50
C ARG A 50 -2.31 -12.71 9.52
N HIS A 51 -2.91 -12.65 10.71
CA HIS A 51 -4.34 -12.48 10.86
C HIS A 51 -4.79 -11.09 10.40
N LEU A 52 -4.12 -10.04 10.86
CA LEU A 52 -4.41 -8.66 10.45
C LEU A 52 -4.26 -8.49 8.94
N ARG A 53 -3.18 -9.02 8.34
CA ARG A 53 -2.98 -8.99 6.89
C ARG A 53 -4.16 -9.57 6.12
N GLN A 54 -4.75 -10.68 6.58
CA GLN A 54 -5.93 -11.27 5.94
C GLN A 54 -7.14 -10.33 6.04
N GLN A 55 -7.34 -9.68 7.20
CA GLN A 55 -8.42 -8.70 7.38
C GLN A 55 -8.26 -7.49 6.45
N ILE A 56 -7.04 -6.96 6.31
CA ILE A 56 -6.76 -5.84 5.41
C ILE A 56 -7.02 -6.22 3.96
N ILE A 57 -6.56 -7.40 3.52
CA ILE A 57 -6.82 -7.89 2.15
C ILE A 57 -8.31 -8.05 1.89
N ALA A 58 -9.07 -8.58 2.86
CA ALA A 58 -10.52 -8.72 2.73
C ALA A 58 -11.23 -7.36 2.68
N ARG A 59 -10.81 -6.40 3.52
CA ARG A 59 -11.34 -5.02 3.54
C ARG A 59 -11.12 -4.32 2.21
N ASP A 60 -9.95 -4.49 1.62
CA ASP A 60 -9.56 -3.81 0.37
C ASP A 60 -9.88 -4.65 -0.87
N GLU A 61 -10.60 -5.78 -0.71
CA GLU A 61 -11.00 -6.74 -1.75
C GLU A 61 -9.85 -7.21 -2.66
N GLY A 62 -8.62 -7.21 -2.15
CA GLY A 62 -7.43 -7.56 -2.93
C GLY A 62 -7.07 -6.55 -4.03
N MET A 63 -7.57 -5.33 -3.94
CA MET A 63 -7.35 -4.26 -4.93
C MET A 63 -6.25 -3.30 -4.48
N ASP A 64 -5.53 -2.72 -5.43
CA ASP A 64 -4.51 -1.71 -5.18
C ASP A 64 -5.18 -0.44 -4.65
N LEU A 65 -4.70 0.04 -3.50
CA LEU A 65 -5.32 1.12 -2.73
C LEU A 65 -6.80 0.91 -2.40
N GLY A 66 -7.31 -0.33 -2.48
CA GLY A 66 -8.72 -0.66 -2.27
C GLY A 66 -9.66 0.00 -3.29
N VAL A 67 -9.20 0.22 -4.53
CA VAL A 67 -9.98 0.88 -5.60
C VAL A 67 -10.48 -0.14 -6.63
N PRO A 68 -11.80 -0.20 -6.91
CA PRO A 68 -12.37 -1.03 -7.98
C PRO A 68 -11.69 -0.84 -9.34
N GLY A 69 -11.40 -1.95 -10.04
CA GLY A 69 -10.69 -1.94 -11.33
C GLY A 69 -9.16 -1.92 -11.23
N PHE A 70 -8.61 -1.90 -10.01
CA PHE A 70 -7.17 -2.00 -9.75
C PHE A 70 -6.83 -3.32 -9.04
N GLU A 71 -7.36 -4.44 -9.51
CA GLU A 71 -7.12 -5.75 -8.89
C GLU A 71 -5.62 -6.11 -8.89
N ILE A 72 -5.14 -6.66 -7.78
CA ILE A 72 -3.78 -7.14 -7.65
C ILE A 72 -3.74 -8.62 -8.04
N PHE A 73 -3.24 -8.91 -9.24
CA PHE A 73 -3.08 -10.28 -9.74
C PHE A 73 -1.76 -10.97 -9.34
N ASP A 74 -0.88 -10.24 -8.65
CA ASP A 74 0.40 -10.74 -8.16
C ASP A 74 0.45 -10.66 -6.61
N LYS A 75 1.64 -10.62 -6.03
CA LYS A 75 1.85 -10.51 -4.59
C LYS A 75 1.29 -9.21 -4.02
N ILE A 76 0.28 -9.33 -3.16
CA ILE A 76 -0.25 -8.23 -2.36
C ILE A 76 0.74 -7.84 -1.25
N ILE A 77 1.12 -6.57 -1.24
CA ILE A 77 1.88 -5.92 -0.18
C ILE A 77 0.91 -5.18 0.73
N ILE A 78 1.19 -5.17 2.04
CA ILE A 78 0.52 -4.27 2.97
C ILE A 78 1.47 -3.12 3.23
N HIS A 79 1.04 -1.92 2.89
CA HIS A 79 1.79 -0.68 3.10
C HIS A 79 1.31 0.01 4.38
N HIS A 80 2.26 0.49 5.19
CA HIS A 80 1.97 1.36 6.33
C HIS A 80 1.79 2.80 5.83
N ILE A 81 0.61 3.38 6.05
CA ILE A 81 0.22 4.74 5.58
C ILE A 81 1.14 5.80 6.18
N ASN A 82 1.41 5.70 7.47
CA ASN A 82 2.44 6.46 8.14
C ASN A 82 3.70 5.58 8.22
N PRO A 83 4.88 6.09 7.82
CA PRO A 83 6.13 5.35 7.91
C PRO A 83 6.39 4.86 9.34
N MET A 84 6.91 3.63 9.46
CA MET A 84 7.32 3.04 10.73
C MET A 84 8.85 3.04 10.79
N THR A 85 9.44 3.47 11.91
CA THR A 85 10.88 3.40 12.15
C THR A 85 11.26 2.10 12.85
N LEU A 86 12.55 1.79 12.93
CA LEU A 86 13.03 0.60 13.65
C LEU A 86 12.65 0.64 15.13
N GLU A 87 12.78 1.81 15.74
CA GLU A 87 12.44 2.07 17.14
C GLU A 87 10.96 1.77 17.41
N ASP A 88 10.08 2.02 16.43
CA ASP A 88 8.67 1.64 16.55
C ASP A 88 8.50 0.13 16.65
N PHE A 89 9.27 -0.67 15.89
CA PHE A 89 9.24 -2.13 15.97
C PHE A 89 9.79 -2.63 17.30
N GLU A 90 10.86 -2.04 17.81
CA GLU A 90 11.46 -2.39 19.11
C GLU A 90 10.53 -2.05 20.28
N ALA A 91 9.87 -0.89 20.21
CA ALA A 91 8.95 -0.42 21.22
C ALA A 91 7.57 -1.09 21.15
N GLY A 92 7.29 -1.86 20.08
CA GLY A 92 5.98 -2.46 19.85
C GLY A 92 4.89 -1.42 19.63
N ASN A 93 5.17 -0.40 18.82
CA ASN A 93 4.24 0.70 18.55
C ASN A 93 2.89 0.14 18.06
N PRO A 94 1.75 0.50 18.70
CA PRO A 94 0.45 -0.02 18.31
C PRO A 94 0.07 0.32 16.85
N MET A 95 0.63 1.39 16.27
CA MET A 95 0.41 1.76 14.86
C MET A 95 0.92 0.71 13.85
N MET A 96 1.78 -0.21 14.29
CA MET A 96 2.24 -1.34 13.45
C MET A 96 1.13 -2.33 13.12
N LEU A 97 0.17 -2.48 14.03
CA LEU A 97 -0.96 -3.41 13.95
C LEU A 97 -2.32 -2.67 13.90
N ASP A 98 -2.31 -1.36 13.64
CA ASP A 98 -3.52 -0.57 13.49
C ASP A 98 -4.06 -0.68 12.05
N PRO A 99 -5.26 -1.25 11.82
CA PRO A 99 -5.88 -1.29 10.49
C PRO A 99 -6.03 0.09 9.85
N ASN A 100 -6.16 1.15 10.66
CA ASN A 100 -6.28 2.52 10.18
C ASN A 100 -4.95 3.09 9.65
N ASN A 101 -3.85 2.38 9.84
CA ASN A 101 -2.52 2.72 9.31
C ASN A 101 -2.07 1.77 8.19
N LEU A 102 -2.95 0.92 7.63
CA LEU A 102 -2.58 -0.10 6.65
C LEU A 102 -3.43 -0.02 5.39
N ILE A 103 -2.85 -0.34 4.24
CA ILE A 103 -3.53 -0.42 2.92
C ILE A 103 -2.87 -1.46 2.02
N THR A 104 -3.63 -2.16 1.18
CA THR A 104 -3.07 -3.05 0.14
C THR A 104 -2.44 -2.26 -0.99
N THR A 105 -1.28 -2.72 -1.46
CA THR A 105 -0.60 -2.17 -2.64
C THR A 105 0.02 -3.24 -3.53
N THR A 106 0.22 -2.91 -4.80
CA THR A 106 1.22 -3.58 -5.63
C THR A 106 2.64 -3.15 -5.23
N MET A 107 3.66 -3.91 -5.66
CA MET A 107 5.06 -3.47 -5.51
C MET A 107 5.33 -2.13 -6.19
N ASN A 108 4.74 -1.89 -7.36
CA ASN A 108 4.95 -0.67 -8.10
C ASN A 108 4.31 0.53 -7.39
N THR A 109 3.05 0.42 -6.95
CA THR A 109 2.38 1.48 -6.20
C THR A 109 3.07 1.75 -4.86
N HIS A 110 3.51 0.70 -4.16
CA HIS A 110 4.33 0.85 -2.96
C HIS A 110 5.59 1.71 -3.22
N ASN A 111 6.34 1.39 -4.28
CA ASN A 111 7.54 2.14 -4.65
C ASN A 111 7.21 3.55 -5.12
N ALA A 112 6.12 3.74 -5.87
CA ALA A 112 5.64 5.04 -6.31
C ALA A 112 5.38 5.97 -5.11
N ILE A 113 4.75 5.46 -4.05
CA ILE A 113 4.48 6.23 -2.82
C ILE A 113 5.78 6.63 -2.11
N HIS A 114 6.76 5.71 -2.01
CA HIS A 114 8.03 5.99 -1.34
C HIS A 114 8.93 6.96 -2.10
N PHE A 115 8.96 6.84 -3.43
CA PHE A 115 9.87 7.62 -4.29
C PHE A 115 9.20 8.82 -4.96
N GLY A 116 7.88 8.98 -4.81
CA GLY A 116 7.08 9.99 -5.50
C GLY A 116 7.01 9.78 -7.02
N ASP A 117 7.33 8.59 -7.52
CA ASP A 117 7.44 8.31 -8.94
C ASP A 117 6.11 7.80 -9.52
N LYS A 118 5.31 8.75 -10.02
CA LYS A 118 4.03 8.46 -10.71
C LYS A 118 4.18 7.57 -11.93
N SER A 119 5.38 7.46 -12.54
CA SER A 119 5.58 6.63 -13.74
C SER A 119 5.49 5.12 -13.45
N LEU A 120 5.60 4.73 -12.18
CA LEU A 120 5.43 3.33 -11.75
C LEU A 120 3.96 2.92 -11.65
N LEU A 121 3.01 3.86 -11.64
CA LEU A 121 1.60 3.56 -11.46
C LEU A 121 1.04 2.81 -12.67
N ARG A 122 0.19 1.82 -12.40
CA ARG A 122 -0.52 1.09 -13.44
C ARG A 122 -1.48 2.05 -14.16
N VAL A 123 -1.39 2.09 -15.48
CA VAL A 123 -2.41 2.73 -16.31
C VAL A 123 -3.63 1.79 -16.37
N PRO A 124 -4.86 2.31 -16.19
CA PRO A 124 -6.07 1.50 -16.37
C PRO A 124 -6.04 0.77 -17.71
N ILE A 125 -6.46 -0.50 -17.71
CA ILE A 125 -6.61 -1.24 -18.98
C ILE A 125 -7.84 -0.67 -19.68
N GLU A 126 -7.65 -0.10 -20.87
CA GLU A 126 -8.77 0.35 -21.69
C GLU A 126 -9.74 -0.80 -21.96
N PRO A 127 -11.05 -0.61 -21.71
CA PRO A 127 -12.05 -1.62 -22.04
C PRO A 127 -11.99 -1.99 -23.52
N ARG A 128 -12.19 -3.28 -23.78
CA ARG A 128 -12.20 -3.81 -25.14
C ARG A 128 -13.32 -3.16 -25.95
N ARG A 129 -13.04 -2.78 -27.19
CA ARG A 129 -14.01 -2.16 -28.12
C ARG A 129 -14.21 -3.05 -29.35
N PRO A 130 -15.40 -3.07 -29.96
CA PRO A 130 -15.59 -3.81 -31.22
C PRO A 130 -14.51 -3.44 -32.25
N GLY A 131 -13.76 -4.44 -32.73
CA GLY A 131 -12.70 -4.25 -33.72
C GLY A 131 -11.29 -3.98 -33.18
N ASP A 132 -11.07 -4.00 -31.86
CA ASP A 132 -9.77 -3.70 -31.24
C ASP A 132 -8.70 -4.81 -31.37
N THR A 133 -9.09 -6.04 -31.71
CA THR A 133 -8.20 -7.12 -32.19
C THR A 133 -8.71 -7.75 -33.46
N ILE A 134 -8.97 -6.94 -34.49
CA ILE A 134 -9.06 -7.49 -35.83
C ILE A 134 -7.70 -8.12 -36.15
N LEU A 135 -7.61 -9.45 -36.02
CA LEU A 135 -6.63 -10.22 -36.77
C LEU A 135 -6.93 -9.95 -38.24
N TRP A 136 -5.88 -9.64 -39.00
CA TRP A 136 -5.95 -9.35 -40.45
C TRP A 136 -6.96 -10.21 -41.23
#